data_AF-A0A5M6DL03-F1
#
_entry.id   AF-A0A5M6DL03-F1
#
_cell.length_a   1.000
_cell.length_b   1.000
_cell.length_c   1.000
_cell.angle_alpha   90.00
_cell.angle_beta   90.00
_cell.angle_gamma   90.00
#
_symmetry.space_group_name_H-M   'P 1'
#
loop_
_entity.id
_entity.type
_entity.pdbx_description
1 polymer ?
#
loop_
_entity_poly.entity_id
_entity_poly.type
_entity_poly.pdbx_seq_one_letter_code
_entity_poly.pdbx_strand_id
1 'polypeptide(L)'
;MNTHSRITAVLGLGSPHGDDQFGWSVVDALTHCRRALPSIHVRLVKLRHPIDVISWINDQTQVHLIDAAVGCPIDQVLRLRCKVPTEWRTIECLPAKGTHDLSLGTVLGTAESLDKPIESVTLWLGPAQQCSPIQLMSARTAEAVDACARKLEQTIRGAGPLADPNSHLTPQSVPPSARAGAVTRAEDFDGEMPDSRIDLER
;
A
#
# COMPACT_ATOMS: atom_id res chain seq x y z
N MET A 1 13.39 20.74 -26.37
CA MET A 1 13.01 20.02 -25.14
C MET A 1 11.65 19.40 -25.39
N ASN A 2 11.59 18.08 -25.64
CA ASN A 2 10.30 17.41 -25.83
C ASN A 2 9.56 17.40 -24.48
N THR A 3 8.50 18.18 -24.37
CA THR A 3 7.52 18.03 -23.29
C THR A 3 6.76 16.74 -23.55
N HIS A 4 7.35 15.60 -23.20
CA HIS A 4 6.60 14.35 -23.14
C HIS A 4 5.52 14.53 -22.09
N SER A 5 4.26 14.53 -22.54
CA SER A 5 3.10 14.51 -21.65
C SER A 5 3.24 13.33 -20.71
N ARG A 6 3.50 13.60 -19.42
CA ARG A 6 3.56 12.55 -18.41
C ARG A 6 2.21 11.89 -18.29
N ILE A 7 2.21 10.55 -18.31
CA ILE A 7 1.03 9.76 -17.98
C ILE A 7 0.91 9.78 -16.45
N THR A 8 -0.30 9.90 -15.93
CA THR A 8 -0.57 9.70 -14.50
C THR A 8 -1.25 8.35 -14.32
N ALA A 9 -0.68 7.48 -13.51
CA ALA A 9 -1.31 6.24 -13.10
C ALA A 9 -1.81 6.37 -11.67
N VAL A 10 -3.09 6.05 -11.46
CA VAL A 10 -3.74 5.97 -10.16
C VAL A 10 -4.02 4.51 -9.90
N LEU A 11 -3.32 3.94 -8.93
CA LEU A 11 -3.31 2.51 -8.63
C LEU A 11 -3.96 2.31 -7.26
N GLY A 12 -5.17 1.77 -7.22
CA GLY A 12 -5.83 1.38 -5.98
C GLY A 12 -5.48 -0.06 -5.63
N LEU A 13 -4.74 -0.26 -4.55
CA LEU A 13 -4.56 -1.57 -3.92
C LEU A 13 -5.77 -1.89 -3.05
N GLY A 14 -6.10 -3.17 -2.95
CA GLY A 14 -7.16 -3.64 -2.07
C GLY A 14 -7.77 -4.95 -2.48
N SER A 15 -8.85 -5.30 -1.78
CA SER A 15 -9.63 -6.51 -1.96
C SER A 15 -11.10 -6.26 -1.57
N PRO A 16 -12.04 -7.21 -1.74
CA PRO A 16 -13.44 -7.03 -1.37
C PRO A 16 -13.70 -7.28 0.13
N HIS A 17 -12.74 -6.98 1.02
CA HIS A 17 -12.76 -7.38 2.42
C HIS A 17 -12.66 -6.19 3.38
N GLY A 18 -13.80 -5.73 3.89
CA GLY A 18 -13.86 -4.65 4.87
C GLY A 18 -13.24 -3.35 4.33
N ASP A 19 -12.42 -2.71 5.15
CA ASP A 19 -11.72 -1.46 4.85
C ASP A 19 -10.58 -1.63 3.84
N ASP A 20 -10.17 -2.87 3.54
CA ASP A 20 -9.21 -3.16 2.45
C ASP A 20 -9.77 -2.81 1.07
N GLN A 21 -11.07 -2.50 0.98
CA GLN A 21 -11.70 -1.94 -0.20
C GLN A 21 -11.26 -0.50 -0.50
N PHE A 22 -10.62 0.20 0.44
CA PHE A 22 -10.34 1.64 0.36
C PHE A 22 -9.71 2.07 -0.97
N GLY A 23 -8.60 1.46 -1.39
CA GLY A 23 -7.92 1.86 -2.62
C GLY A 23 -8.78 1.59 -3.87
N TRP A 24 -9.52 0.49 -3.89
CA TRP A 24 -10.47 0.20 -4.98
C TRP A 24 -11.61 1.21 -5.03
N SER A 25 -12.18 1.57 -3.88
CA SER A 25 -13.29 2.52 -3.81
C SER A 25 -12.85 3.94 -4.20
N VAL A 26 -11.62 4.35 -3.89
CA VAL A 26 -11.07 5.63 -4.38
C VAL A 26 -10.96 5.62 -5.91
N VAL A 27 -10.49 4.52 -6.50
CA VAL A 27 -10.43 4.35 -7.96
C VAL A 27 -11.84 4.39 -8.57
N ASP A 28 -12.82 3.74 -7.94
CA ASP A 28 -14.21 3.81 -8.40
C ASP A 28 -14.77 5.23 -8.33
N ALA A 29 -14.57 5.93 -7.22
CA ALA A 29 -15.02 7.32 -7.06
C ALA A 29 -14.46 8.23 -8.17
N LEU A 30 -13.16 8.12 -8.46
CA LEU A 30 -12.53 8.86 -9.55
C LEU A 30 -13.04 8.45 -10.94
N THR A 31 -13.39 7.18 -11.13
CA THR A 31 -13.95 6.67 -12.38
C THR A 31 -15.35 7.23 -12.63
N HIS A 32 -16.19 7.34 -11.60
CA HIS A 32 -17.51 7.98 -11.71
C HIS A 32 -17.39 9.49 -11.96
N CYS A 33 -16.37 10.12 -11.38
CA CYS A 33 -16.07 11.54 -11.57
C CYS A 33 -15.20 11.84 -12.81
N ARG A 34 -15.05 10.91 -13.77
CA ARG A 34 -14.09 11.01 -14.88
C ARG A 34 -14.23 12.26 -15.77
N ARG A 35 -15.42 12.89 -15.82
CA ARG A 35 -15.61 14.20 -16.49
C ARG A 35 -14.74 15.31 -15.90
N ALA A 36 -14.29 15.13 -14.67
CA ALA A 36 -13.45 16.06 -13.96
C ALA A 36 -11.96 15.84 -14.32
N LEU A 37 -11.52 14.62 -14.62
CA LEU A 37 -10.11 14.37 -14.94
C LEU A 37 -9.77 14.71 -16.40
N PRO A 38 -8.58 15.29 -16.67
CA PRO A 38 -8.11 15.48 -18.04
C PRO A 38 -7.98 14.12 -18.73
N SER A 39 -8.93 13.78 -19.59
CA SER A 39 -9.26 12.40 -19.94
C SER A 39 -8.18 11.66 -20.74
N ILE A 40 -7.18 12.37 -21.26
CA ILE A 40 -6.18 11.84 -22.20
C ILE A 40 -4.95 11.23 -21.49
N HIS A 41 -4.70 11.55 -20.21
CA HIS A 41 -3.43 11.19 -19.56
C HIS A 41 -3.55 10.47 -18.21
N VAL A 42 -4.75 10.17 -17.72
CA VAL A 42 -4.93 9.48 -16.43
C VAL A 42 -5.40 8.03 -16.63
N ARG A 43 -4.61 7.09 -16.12
CA ARG A 43 -4.92 5.66 -16.01
C ARG A 43 -5.45 5.39 -14.61
N LEU A 44 -6.62 4.77 -14.49
CA LEU A 44 -7.19 4.34 -13.22
C LEU A 44 -7.17 2.81 -13.18
N VAL A 45 -6.52 2.22 -12.17
CA VAL A 45 -6.23 0.78 -12.12
C VAL A 45 -6.49 0.26 -10.72
N LYS A 46 -7.16 -0.89 -10.62
CA LYS A 46 -7.29 -1.65 -9.37
C LYS A 46 -6.31 -2.81 -9.37
N LEU A 47 -5.52 -2.92 -8.32
CA LEU A 47 -4.54 -3.97 -8.13
C LEU A 47 -4.93 -4.84 -6.93
N ARG A 48 -4.69 -6.14 -7.03
CA ARG A 48 -4.86 -7.10 -5.92
C ARG A 48 -3.56 -7.30 -5.18
N HIS A 49 -2.46 -7.46 -5.91
CA HIS A 49 -1.18 -7.79 -5.31
C HIS A 49 -0.24 -6.59 -5.34
N PRO A 50 0.41 -6.26 -4.21
CA PRO A 50 1.37 -5.16 -4.16
C PRO A 50 2.46 -5.25 -5.23
N ILE A 51 2.95 -6.46 -5.55
CA ILE A 51 4.02 -6.66 -6.55
C ILE A 51 3.66 -6.14 -7.94
N ASP A 52 2.38 -6.11 -8.29
CA ASP A 52 1.91 -5.66 -9.61
C ASP A 52 2.22 -4.17 -9.83
N VAL A 53 2.41 -3.40 -8.76
CA VAL A 53 2.78 -1.97 -8.80
C VAL A 53 4.06 -1.73 -9.61
N ILE A 54 5.04 -2.64 -9.53
CA ILE A 54 6.36 -2.47 -10.19
C ILE A 54 6.20 -2.28 -11.71
N SER A 55 5.24 -2.96 -12.32
CA SER A 55 4.98 -2.88 -13.77
C SER A 55 4.48 -1.50 -14.22
N TRP A 56 3.91 -0.72 -13.30
CA TRP A 56 3.36 0.62 -13.57
C TRP A 56 4.37 1.74 -13.33
N ILE A 57 5.49 1.46 -12.64
CA ILE A 57 6.54 2.44 -12.39
C ILE A 57 7.47 2.47 -13.61
N ASN A 58 7.52 3.61 -14.28
CA ASN A 58 8.40 3.90 -15.42
C ASN A 58 8.62 5.42 -15.56
N ASP A 59 9.62 5.81 -16.35
CA ASP A 59 10.11 7.19 -16.47
C ASP A 59 9.09 8.21 -16.97
N GLN A 60 8.02 7.74 -17.61
CA GLN A 60 6.97 8.59 -18.18
C GLN A 60 5.71 8.64 -17.32
N THR A 61 5.71 7.99 -16.16
CA THR A 61 4.52 7.83 -15.33
C THR A 61 4.69 8.47 -13.96
N GLN A 62 3.80 9.40 -13.61
CA GLN A 62 3.59 9.78 -12.23
C GLN A 62 2.62 8.78 -11.60
N VAL A 63 3.02 8.12 -10.53
CA VAL A 63 2.22 7.07 -9.89
C VAL A 63 1.63 7.59 -8.58
N HIS A 64 0.31 7.49 -8.46
CA HIS A 64 -0.41 7.65 -7.21
C HIS A 64 -0.90 6.28 -6.78
N LEU A 65 -0.28 5.74 -5.73
CA LEU A 65 -0.65 4.47 -5.13
C LEU A 65 -1.58 4.71 -3.95
N ILE A 66 -2.71 4.03 -3.88
CA ILE A 66 -3.73 4.21 -2.85
C ILE A 66 -3.94 2.87 -2.15
N ASP A 67 -3.83 2.86 -0.83
CA ASP A 67 -3.92 1.64 -0.03
C ASP A 67 -4.60 1.89 1.34
N ALA A 68 -5.11 0.83 1.95
CA ALA A 68 -5.65 0.83 3.30
C ALA A 68 -4.50 0.63 4.32
N ALA A 69 -4.39 1.49 5.35
CA ALA A 69 -3.35 1.34 6.38
C ALA A 69 -3.91 0.72 7.66
N VAL A 70 -3.91 -0.61 7.73
CA VAL A 70 -4.35 -1.36 8.90
C VAL A 70 -3.36 -1.22 10.04
N GLY A 71 -3.85 -0.88 11.24
CA GLY A 71 -3.01 -0.76 12.43
C GLY A 71 -2.09 0.46 12.45
N CYS A 72 -2.25 1.37 11.49
CA CYS A 72 -1.66 2.70 11.55
C CYS A 72 -2.67 3.65 12.22
N PRO A 73 -2.28 4.44 13.24
CA PRO A 73 -3.16 5.38 13.91
C PRO A 73 -3.38 6.63 13.05
N ILE A 74 -3.99 6.46 11.88
CA ILE A 74 -4.35 7.56 10.98
C ILE A 74 -5.85 7.86 11.11
N ASP A 75 -6.17 9.09 11.47
CA ASP A 75 -7.56 9.58 11.53
C ASP A 75 -8.07 10.12 10.21
N GLN A 76 -7.15 10.37 9.29
CA GLN A 76 -7.42 10.93 7.98
C GLN A 76 -6.45 10.37 6.94
N VAL A 77 -6.79 10.61 5.69
CA VAL A 77 -5.94 10.22 4.55
C VAL A 77 -4.55 10.84 4.71
N LEU A 78 -3.53 9.97 4.76
CA LEU A 78 -2.13 10.35 4.81
C LEU A 78 -1.52 10.27 3.41
N ARG A 79 -0.69 11.26 3.06
CA ARG A 79 0.04 11.30 1.79
C ARG A 79 1.53 11.24 2.06
N LEU A 80 2.22 10.30 1.41
CA LEU A 80 3.68 10.10 1.52
C LEU A 80 4.29 10.05 0.12
N ARG A 81 5.47 10.61 -0.04
CA ARG A 81 6.22 10.71 -1.29
C ARG A 81 7.51 9.93 -1.11
N CYS A 82 7.73 8.94 -1.97
CA CYS A 82 8.90 8.07 -1.82
C CYS A 82 10.23 8.83 -1.98
N LYS A 83 10.23 9.94 -2.75
CA LYS A 83 11.40 10.81 -2.92
C LYS A 83 11.86 11.55 -1.66
N VAL A 84 11.02 11.63 -0.63
CA VAL A 84 11.33 12.38 0.60
C VAL A 84 11.88 11.39 1.63
N PRO A 85 13.17 11.46 2.01
CA PRO A 85 13.79 10.42 2.86
C PRO A 85 13.08 10.18 4.19
N THR A 86 12.52 11.23 4.82
CA THR A 86 11.77 11.10 6.08
C THR A 86 10.42 10.39 5.90
N GLU A 87 9.75 10.63 4.76
CA GLU A 87 8.49 9.97 4.42
C GLU A 87 8.75 8.51 4.01
N TRP A 88 9.86 8.24 3.31
CA TRP A 88 10.30 6.87 2.99
C TRP A 88 10.48 5.99 4.22
N ARG A 89 11.18 6.49 5.26
CA ARG A 89 11.31 5.76 6.53
C ARG A 89 9.96 5.46 7.18
N THR A 90 8.97 6.33 6.98
CA THR A 90 7.61 6.09 7.48
C THR A 90 6.98 4.94 6.73
N ILE A 91 7.15 4.87 5.40
CA ILE A 91 6.67 3.77 4.55
C ILE A 91 7.30 2.43 4.97
N GLU A 92 8.61 2.39 5.22
CA GLU A 92 9.32 1.19 5.68
C GLU A 92 8.82 0.69 7.04
N CYS A 93 8.39 1.60 7.91
CA CYS A 93 7.85 1.29 9.23
C CYS A 93 6.35 0.96 9.24
N LEU A 94 5.66 1.03 8.09
CA LEU A 94 4.25 0.66 8.04
C LEU A 94 4.12 -0.84 8.32
N PRO A 95 3.19 -1.23 9.21
CA PRO A 95 2.96 -2.64 9.50
C PRO A 95 2.52 -3.37 8.23
N ALA A 96 3.23 -4.45 7.89
CA ALA A 96 2.83 -5.40 6.85
C ALA A 96 1.68 -6.27 7.37
N LYS A 97 0.50 -5.67 7.54
CA LYS A 97 -0.73 -6.37 7.94
C LYS A 97 -1.68 -6.46 6.75
N GLY A 98 -1.22 -7.13 5.70
CA GLY A 98 -2.03 -7.54 4.56
C GLY A 98 -2.07 -9.06 4.46
N THR A 99 -3.01 -9.59 3.70
CA THR A 99 -3.13 -11.03 3.37
C THR A 99 -2.09 -11.50 2.34
N HIS A 100 -1.15 -10.63 1.97
CA HIS A 100 -0.13 -10.89 0.97
C HIS A 100 1.27 -10.83 1.59
N ASP A 101 2.13 -11.76 1.20
CA ASP A 101 3.45 -12.02 1.82
C ASP A 101 4.46 -10.87 1.68
N LEU A 102 4.16 -9.86 0.86
CA LEU A 102 5.07 -8.74 0.57
C LEU A 102 4.52 -7.43 1.10
N SER A 103 5.31 -6.79 1.97
CA SER A 103 5.03 -5.42 2.41
C SER A 103 5.18 -4.43 1.25
N LEU A 104 4.43 -3.34 1.29
CA LEU A 104 4.55 -2.31 0.28
C LEU A 104 5.96 -1.67 0.26
N GLY A 105 6.59 -1.50 1.42
CA GLY A 105 7.98 -1.04 1.51
C GLY A 105 8.94 -1.98 0.78
N THR A 106 8.78 -3.30 0.95
CA THR A 106 9.58 -4.32 0.24
C THR A 106 9.38 -4.24 -1.28
N VAL A 107 8.14 -4.07 -1.75
CA VAL A 107 7.85 -3.92 -3.19
C VAL A 107 8.51 -2.67 -3.77
N LEU A 108 8.41 -1.54 -3.08
CA LEU A 108 8.99 -0.28 -3.55
C LEU A 108 10.53 -0.32 -3.54
N GLY A 109 11.14 -0.91 -2.51
CA GLY A 109 12.60 -1.14 -2.47
C GLY A 109 13.07 -2.12 -3.56
N THR A 110 12.24 -3.11 -3.91
CA THR A 110 12.50 -4.00 -5.06
C THR A 110 12.42 -3.22 -6.36
N ALA A 111 11.43 -2.33 -6.53
CA ALA A 111 11.32 -1.48 -7.70
C ALA A 111 12.56 -0.58 -7.86
N GLU A 112 13.02 0.05 -6.77
CA GLU A 112 14.25 0.86 -6.75
C GLU A 112 15.48 0.03 -7.16
N SER A 113 15.61 -1.20 -6.64
CA SER A 113 16.70 -2.12 -7.00
C SER A 113 16.67 -2.56 -8.47
N LEU A 114 15.54 -2.39 -9.15
CA LEU A 114 15.35 -2.65 -10.58
C LEU A 114 15.45 -1.35 -11.41
N ASP A 115 16.08 -0.31 -10.86
CA ASP A 115 16.23 1.02 -11.45
C ASP A 115 14.89 1.68 -11.86
N LYS A 116 13.81 1.35 -11.14
CA LYS A 116 12.52 2.03 -11.36
C LYS A 116 12.51 3.40 -10.67
N PRO A 117 11.91 4.44 -11.29
CA PRO A 117 11.89 5.80 -10.74
C PRO A 117 10.88 5.93 -9.59
N ILE A 118 11.19 5.37 -8.42
CA ILE A 118 10.31 5.41 -7.25
C ILE A 118 10.03 6.84 -6.76
N GLU A 119 10.86 7.82 -7.11
CA GLU A 119 10.66 9.25 -6.81
C GLU A 119 9.40 9.83 -7.48
N SER A 120 8.89 9.15 -8.51
CA SER A 120 7.63 9.47 -9.19
C SER A 120 6.39 8.95 -8.45
N VAL A 121 6.59 8.15 -7.39
CA VAL A 121 5.51 7.47 -6.64
C VAL A 121 5.09 8.30 -5.43
N THR A 122 3.79 8.57 -5.33
CA THR A 122 3.12 9.14 -4.15
C THR A 122 2.12 8.14 -3.61
N LEU A 123 2.30 7.75 -2.35
CA LEU A 123 1.42 6.87 -1.60
C LEU A 123 0.32 7.66 -0.87
N TRP A 124 -0.90 7.17 -0.93
CA TRP A 124 -2.07 7.68 -0.22
C TRP A 124 -2.64 6.56 0.64
N LEU A 125 -2.69 6.79 1.95
CA LEU A 125 -3.10 5.80 2.93
C LEU A 125 -4.42 6.20 3.56
N GLY A 126 -5.41 5.33 3.47
CA GLY A 126 -6.72 5.48 4.11
C GLY A 126 -6.78 4.79 5.46
N PRO A 127 -7.56 5.33 6.42
CA PRO A 127 -7.78 4.65 7.69
C PRO A 127 -8.46 3.30 7.48
N ALA A 128 -7.96 2.27 8.15
CA ALA A 128 -8.54 0.93 8.13
C ALA A 128 -8.52 0.30 9.52
N GLN A 129 -9.66 -0.26 9.91
CA GLN A 129 -9.87 -0.87 11.22
C GLN A 129 -10.23 -2.35 11.10
N GLN A 130 -11.02 -2.72 10.10
CA GLN A 130 -11.52 -4.07 9.89
C GLN A 130 -11.28 -4.53 8.45
N CYS A 131 -10.63 -5.68 8.26
CA CYS A 131 -10.37 -6.25 6.93
C CYS A 131 -10.84 -7.71 6.84
N SER A 132 -11.89 -8.06 7.60
CA SER A 132 -12.37 -9.45 7.61
C SER A 132 -13.02 -9.82 6.27
N PRO A 133 -12.96 -11.10 5.86
CA PRO A 133 -13.51 -11.53 4.59
C PRO A 133 -14.98 -11.15 4.40
N ILE A 134 -15.30 -10.65 3.20
CA ILE A 134 -16.67 -10.35 2.71
C ILE A 134 -17.38 -9.25 3.53
N GLN A 135 -16.71 -8.62 4.50
CA GLN A 135 -17.29 -7.51 5.23
C GLN A 135 -17.40 -6.26 4.35
N LEU A 136 -18.40 -5.44 4.66
CA LEU A 136 -18.52 -4.11 4.09
C LEU A 136 -17.48 -3.17 4.71
N MET A 137 -17.07 -2.18 3.93
CA MET A 137 -16.25 -1.07 4.41
C MET A 137 -16.94 -0.34 5.57
N SER A 138 -16.17 0.05 6.58
CA SER A 138 -16.67 0.85 7.70
C SER A 138 -17.07 2.26 7.25
N ALA A 139 -17.97 2.91 8.00
CA ALA A 139 -18.38 4.29 7.71
C ALA A 139 -17.19 5.27 7.70
N ARG A 140 -16.26 5.09 8.65
CA ARG A 140 -15.03 5.88 8.75
C ARG A 140 -14.18 5.79 7.48
N THR A 141 -13.95 4.58 6.98
CA THR A 141 -13.16 4.38 5.76
C THR A 141 -13.92 4.89 4.53
N ALA A 142 -15.24 4.72 4.48
CA ALA A 142 -16.08 5.23 3.40
C ALA A 142 -16.03 6.78 3.31
N GLU A 143 -16.10 7.49 4.43
CA GLU A 143 -15.94 8.96 4.45
C GLU A 143 -14.55 9.39 3.96
N ALA A 144 -13.53 8.61 4.28
CA ALA A 144 -12.17 8.86 3.83
C ALA A 144 -11.97 8.65 2.33
N VAL A 145 -12.75 7.76 1.68
CA VAL A 145 -12.68 7.51 0.23
C VAL A 145 -12.95 8.80 -0.54
N ASP A 146 -14.04 9.48 -0.22
CA ASP A 146 -14.44 10.72 -0.90
C ASP A 146 -13.43 11.85 -0.66
N ALA A 147 -12.92 11.96 0.57
CA ALA A 147 -11.89 12.94 0.91
C ALA A 147 -10.59 12.66 0.14
N CYS A 148 -10.19 11.39 0.01
CA CYS A 148 -9.02 10.97 -0.75
C CYS A 148 -9.19 11.29 -2.23
N ALA A 149 -10.31 10.89 -2.83
CA ALA A 149 -10.60 11.11 -4.24
C ALA A 149 -10.53 12.61 -4.61
N ARG A 150 -11.13 13.49 -3.79
CA ARG A 150 -11.05 14.95 -4.01
C ARG A 150 -9.63 15.49 -3.93
N LYS A 151 -8.86 15.12 -2.91
CA LYS A 151 -7.46 15.56 -2.74
C LYS A 151 -6.58 15.07 -3.90
N LEU A 152 -6.80 13.83 -4.34
CA LEU A 152 -6.08 13.24 -5.45
C LEU A 152 -6.42 13.92 -6.77
N GLU A 153 -7.71 14.19 -7.03
CA GLU A 153 -8.15 14.93 -8.22
C GLU A 153 -7.48 16.33 -8.29
N GLN A 154 -7.48 17.07 -7.17
CA GLN A 154 -6.82 18.38 -7.09
C GLN A 154 -5.33 18.29 -7.37
N THR A 155 -4.67 17.27 -6.82
CA THR A 155 -3.24 17.00 -7.04
C THR A 155 -2.95 16.73 -8.51
N ILE A 156 -3.78 15.91 -9.17
CA ILE A 156 -3.61 15.55 -10.59
C ILE A 156 -3.83 16.76 -11.50
N ARG A 157 -4.78 17.65 -11.17
CA ARG A 157 -5.07 18.87 -11.93
C ARG A 157 -3.97 19.93 -11.85
N GLY A 158 -2.98 19.76 -10.98
CA GLY A 158 -1.94 20.77 -10.77
C GLY A 158 -2.42 22.00 -10.01
N ALA A 159 -3.54 21.90 -9.28
CA ALA A 159 -3.75 22.84 -8.18
C ALA A 159 -2.59 22.58 -7.21
N GLY A 160 -1.66 23.55 -7.11
CA GLY A 160 -0.42 23.42 -6.36
C GLY A 160 -0.65 22.89 -4.94
N PRO A 161 0.40 22.41 -4.24
CA PRO A 161 0.24 21.74 -2.96
C PRO A 161 -0.63 22.60 -2.04
N LEU A 162 -1.88 22.19 -1.83
CA LEU A 162 -2.64 22.62 -0.66
C LEU A 162 -1.69 22.37 0.49
N ALA A 163 -1.33 23.43 1.21
CA ALA A 163 -0.48 23.39 2.39
C ALA A 163 -0.90 22.14 3.17
N ASP A 164 -0.05 21.11 3.15
CA ASP A 164 -0.43 19.80 3.65
C ASP A 164 -0.48 20.00 5.17
N PRO A 165 -1.65 20.04 5.82
CA PRO A 165 -1.72 20.34 7.26
C PRO A 165 -1.00 19.26 8.09
N ASN A 166 -0.62 18.14 7.44
CA ASN A 166 0.10 17.02 7.99
C ASN A 166 1.63 17.08 7.82
N SER A 167 2.21 18.15 7.26
CA SER A 167 3.68 18.26 7.20
C SER A 167 4.35 18.29 8.58
N HIS A 168 3.56 18.46 9.64
CA HIS A 168 3.99 18.44 11.04
C HIS A 168 3.76 17.11 11.76
N LEU A 169 3.13 16.11 11.12
CA LEU A 169 3.08 14.76 11.68
C LEU A 169 4.47 14.14 11.55
N THR A 170 5.37 14.48 12.47
CA THR A 170 6.58 13.71 12.71
C THR A 170 6.16 12.32 13.19
N PRO A 171 6.72 11.23 12.62
CA PRO A 171 6.52 9.88 13.12
C PRO A 171 7.24 9.74 14.48
N GLN A 172 6.69 10.32 15.55
CA GLN A 172 7.21 10.20 16.91
C GLN A 172 6.40 9.26 17.80
N SER A 173 5.45 8.51 17.26
CA SER A 173 4.61 7.61 18.06
C SER A 173 4.23 6.30 17.37
N VAL A 174 5.12 5.73 16.55
CA VAL A 174 5.05 4.29 16.26
C VAL A 174 5.87 3.59 17.35
N PRO A 175 5.24 2.93 18.35
CA PRO A 175 5.99 2.21 19.36
C PRO A 175 6.83 1.10 18.71
N PRO A 176 8.08 0.88 19.15
CA PRO A 176 9.00 -0.11 18.56
C PRO A 176 8.59 -1.59 18.78
N SER A 177 7.32 -1.89 19.10
CA SER A 177 6.88 -3.23 19.46
C SER A 177 6.44 -4.12 18.28
N ALA A 178 6.48 -3.63 17.03
CA ALA A 178 6.20 -4.44 15.84
C ALA A 178 7.49 -4.93 15.15
N ARG A 179 8.48 -5.43 15.91
CA ARG A 179 9.48 -6.34 15.31
C ARG A 179 8.80 -7.69 15.16
N ALA A 180 8.57 -8.07 13.89
CA ALA A 180 8.18 -9.41 13.49
C ALA A 180 9.03 -10.46 14.24
N GLY A 181 8.35 -11.50 14.69
CA GLY A 181 8.92 -12.57 15.51
C GLY A 181 10.22 -13.11 14.95
N ALA A 182 11.13 -13.38 15.87
CA ALA A 182 12.29 -14.21 15.61
C ALA A 182 11.85 -15.50 14.92
N VAL A 183 12.47 -15.80 13.79
CA VAL A 183 12.53 -17.12 13.21
C VAL A 183 13.04 -18.04 14.31
N THR A 184 12.18 -18.88 14.88
CA THR A 184 12.60 -19.97 15.76
C THR A 184 13.41 -20.93 14.93
N ARG A 185 14.70 -20.97 15.24
CA ARG A 185 15.69 -21.91 14.74
C ARG A 185 15.27 -23.32 15.18
N ALA A 186 15.29 -24.25 14.24
CA ALA A 186 14.96 -25.65 14.43
C ALA A 186 16.17 -26.41 15.01
N GLU A 187 16.14 -26.76 16.30
CA GLU A 187 16.98 -27.74 17.05
C GLU A 187 16.12 -27.98 18.33
N ASP A 188 15.65 -29.14 18.78
CA ASP A 188 16.08 -30.53 18.72
C ASP A 188 14.84 -31.45 18.76
N PHE A 189 14.82 -32.50 17.95
CA PHE A 189 13.85 -33.59 18.04
C PHE A 189 14.62 -34.89 18.28
N ASP A 190 14.98 -35.16 19.54
CA ASP A 190 15.47 -36.45 19.99
C ASP A 190 14.31 -37.45 19.97
N GLY A 191 14.06 -38.02 18.79
CA GLY A 191 13.20 -39.18 18.61
C GLY A 191 13.96 -40.45 18.96
N GLU A 192 13.79 -40.94 20.18
CA GLU A 192 14.06 -42.35 20.50
C GLU A 192 13.25 -43.25 19.55
N MET A 193 13.95 -44.03 18.72
CA MET A 193 13.36 -45.10 17.92
C MET A 193 13.09 -46.32 18.81
N PRO A 194 11.84 -46.80 18.92
CA PRO A 194 11.60 -48.12 19.51
C PRO A 194 12.00 -49.23 18.52
N ASP A 195 13.00 -49.99 18.95
CA ASP A 195 13.46 -51.26 18.37
C ASP A 195 12.31 -52.27 18.38
N SER A 196 11.75 -52.58 17.21
CA SER A 196 10.79 -53.66 17.04
C SER A 196 11.41 -54.76 16.20
N ARG A 197 12.02 -55.70 16.92
CA ARG A 197 12.36 -57.04 16.44
C ARG A 197 11.11 -57.71 15.88
N ILE A 198 11.18 -58.13 14.62
CA ILE A 198 10.24 -59.09 14.05
C ILE A 198 10.92 -60.46 14.17
N ASP A 199 10.47 -61.25 15.14
CA ASP A 199 10.79 -62.67 15.22
C ASP A 199 10.04 -63.41 14.11
N LEU A 200 10.80 -64.02 13.21
CA LEU A 200 10.34 -64.99 12.21
C LEU A 200 10.60 -66.38 12.78
N GLU A 201 9.61 -66.99 13.42
CA GLU A 201 9.58 -68.43 13.67
C GLU A 201 8.60 -69.13 12.74
N ARG A 202 9.03 -70.33 12.33
CA ARG A 202 8.40 -71.28 11.42
C ARG A 202 7.25 -72.05 12.07
#